data_AF-A0A433ZUN1-F1
#
_entry.id   AF-A0A433ZUN1-F1
#
_cell.length_a   1.000
_cell.length_b   1.000
_cell.length_c   1.000
_cell.angle_alpha   90.00
_cell.angle_beta   90.00
_cell.angle_gamma   90.00
#
_symmetry.space_group_name_H-M   'P 1'
#
loop_
_entity.id
_entity.type
_entity.pdbx_description
1 polymer ?
#
loop_
_entity_poly.entity_id
_entity_poly.type
_entity_poly.pdbx_seq_one_letter_code
_entity_poly.pdbx_strand_id
1 'polypeptide(L)'
;MSQINTFGQTVGDIVPDWTGRPYPARISAEGRHCRIDPLSPAHADDLYRAFSLAPDGRYWTWLPDEPPADLNEYRARIEKNAQSSDPLFFTITNKQTGKAVGVFSLMRTDEKNGVTEVGHVHFSPLLSGTVMSTEAHWLLMKYVFDTLGYRRYEWKCDSLNAPSRNAALRLGFQYEGCFRQARVVKGRTRDTEWFSIIDSEWPVVNRAMEQWLSEDNFTPDGKQIRSLASLRDA
;
A
#
# COMPACT_ATOMS: atom_id res chain seq x y z
N MET A 1 -22.43 -13.12 14.27
CA MET A 1 -23.00 -13.02 15.62
C MET A 1 -22.23 -13.92 16.55
N SER A 2 -21.65 -13.35 17.59
CA SER A 2 -20.86 -14.09 18.56
C SER A 2 -21.68 -15.22 19.20
N GLN A 3 -21.01 -16.34 19.50
CA GLN A 3 -21.62 -17.55 20.05
C GLN A 3 -21.15 -17.79 21.49
N ILE A 4 -21.87 -18.59 22.27
CA ILE A 4 -21.43 -19.02 23.61
C ILE A 4 -20.89 -20.45 23.51
N ASN A 5 -19.66 -20.68 23.96
CA ASN A 5 -19.05 -22.02 23.96
C ASN A 5 -19.54 -22.89 25.12
N THR A 6 -19.07 -24.15 25.18
CA THR A 6 -19.45 -25.12 26.23
C THR A 6 -19.07 -24.70 27.66
N PHE A 7 -18.24 -23.67 27.82
CA PHE A 7 -17.81 -23.12 29.11
C PHE A 7 -18.54 -21.83 29.48
N GLY A 8 -19.55 -21.41 28.71
CA GLY A 8 -20.29 -20.17 28.96
C GLY A 8 -19.56 -18.90 28.51
N GLN A 9 -18.55 -19.02 27.64
CA GLN A 9 -17.76 -17.87 27.17
C GLN A 9 -18.21 -17.43 25.78
N THR A 10 -18.25 -16.11 25.55
CA THR A 10 -18.49 -15.54 24.22
C THR A 10 -17.28 -15.74 23.30
N VAL A 11 -17.52 -16.34 22.13
CA VAL A 11 -16.52 -16.59 21.08
C VAL A 11 -16.96 -15.93 19.77
N GLY A 12 -15.99 -15.66 18.90
CA GLY A 12 -16.24 -15.07 17.58
C GLY A 12 -17.01 -16.00 16.64
N ASP A 13 -17.45 -15.45 15.52
CA ASP A 13 -18.17 -16.17 14.48
C ASP A 13 -17.31 -17.28 13.89
N ILE A 14 -17.93 -18.42 13.58
CA ILE A 14 -17.31 -19.45 12.76
C ILE A 14 -17.05 -18.88 11.37
N VAL A 15 -15.85 -19.12 10.84
CA VAL A 15 -15.52 -18.84 9.44
C VAL A 15 -15.66 -20.16 8.69
N PRO A 16 -16.80 -20.41 8.03
CA PRO A 16 -17.06 -21.70 7.40
C PRO A 16 -16.01 -21.97 6.31
N ASP A 17 -15.56 -23.23 6.25
CA ASP A 17 -14.68 -23.74 5.19
C ASP A 17 -13.37 -22.97 5.00
N TRP A 18 -12.83 -22.35 6.06
CA TRP A 18 -11.57 -21.62 5.99
C TRP A 18 -10.36 -22.56 5.81
N THR A 19 -9.58 -22.37 4.75
CA THR A 19 -8.40 -23.19 4.42
C THR A 19 -7.10 -22.41 4.26
N GLY A 20 -7.08 -21.12 4.60
CA GLY A 20 -5.99 -20.20 4.22
C GLY A 20 -6.09 -19.73 2.76
N ARG A 21 -5.17 -18.86 2.34
CA ARG A 21 -5.14 -18.21 1.01
C ARG A 21 -3.78 -18.35 0.34
N PRO A 22 -3.70 -18.31 -1.01
CA PRO A 22 -2.44 -18.40 -1.72
C PRO A 22 -1.45 -17.27 -1.35
N TYR A 23 -0.15 -17.57 -1.29
CA TYR A 23 0.88 -16.55 -1.19
C TYR A 23 0.81 -15.57 -2.40
N PRO A 24 1.04 -14.25 -2.20
CA PRO A 24 1.08 -13.31 -3.30
C PRO A 24 2.16 -13.67 -4.34
N ALA A 25 1.76 -13.81 -5.60
CA ALA A 25 2.65 -13.97 -6.74
C ALA A 25 3.17 -12.62 -7.28
N ARG A 26 4.25 -12.68 -8.06
CA ARG A 26 4.79 -11.58 -8.88
C ARG A 26 3.85 -11.33 -10.06
N ILE A 27 2.83 -10.50 -9.86
CA ILE A 27 1.84 -10.13 -10.88
C ILE A 27 2.09 -8.74 -11.47
N SER A 28 1.55 -8.51 -12.65
CA SER A 28 1.34 -7.17 -13.20
C SER A 28 -0.15 -6.86 -13.23
N ALA A 29 -0.52 -5.62 -12.92
CA ALA A 29 -1.89 -5.14 -13.04
C ALA A 29 -1.91 -3.74 -13.64
N GLU A 30 -2.83 -3.53 -14.58
CA GLU A 30 -2.91 -2.30 -15.36
C GLU A 30 -4.15 -1.49 -15.01
N GLY A 31 -3.94 -0.21 -14.73
CA GLY A 31 -4.99 0.79 -14.55
C GLY A 31 -5.08 1.75 -15.74
N ARG A 32 -5.80 2.86 -15.56
CA ARG A 32 -5.93 3.94 -16.53
C ARG A 32 -4.69 4.83 -16.56
N HIS A 33 -4.16 5.20 -15.39
CA HIS A 33 -3.07 6.18 -15.26
C HIS A 33 -1.70 5.54 -15.00
N CYS A 34 -1.69 4.39 -14.33
CA CYS A 34 -0.47 3.66 -13.99
C CYS A 34 -0.63 2.16 -14.19
N ARG A 35 0.50 1.45 -14.13
CA ARG A 35 0.59 0.00 -14.06
C ARG A 35 1.47 -0.37 -12.87
N ILE A 36 1.14 -1.46 -12.20
CA ILE A 36 2.02 -2.07 -11.22
C ILE A 36 2.66 -3.32 -11.82
N ASP A 37 3.97 -3.49 -11.63
CA ASP A 37 4.75 -4.62 -12.12
C ASP A 37 5.64 -5.15 -10.99
N PRO A 38 6.08 -6.42 -11.03
CA PRO A 38 7.11 -6.90 -10.10
C PRO A 38 8.35 -6.03 -10.21
N LEU A 39 8.95 -5.67 -9.08
CA LEU A 39 10.19 -4.88 -9.09
C LEU A 39 11.30 -5.67 -9.82
N SER A 40 12.04 -4.99 -10.68
CA SER A 40 13.17 -5.57 -11.42
C SER A 40 14.36 -4.60 -11.42
N PRO A 41 15.60 -5.08 -11.62
CA PRO A 41 16.77 -4.22 -11.75
C PRO A 41 16.65 -3.15 -12.83
N ALA A 42 15.88 -3.40 -13.90
CA ALA A 42 15.67 -2.45 -14.99
C ALA A 42 14.94 -1.16 -14.55
N HIS A 43 14.27 -1.17 -13.40
CA HIS A 43 13.54 -0.01 -12.88
C HIS A 43 14.44 0.98 -12.11
N ALA A 44 15.68 0.59 -11.77
CA ALA A 44 16.52 1.34 -10.85
C ALA A 44 16.81 2.77 -11.32
N ASP A 45 17.21 2.95 -12.57
CA ASP A 45 17.56 4.26 -13.14
C ASP A 45 16.38 5.24 -13.18
N ASP A 46 15.20 4.75 -13.58
CA ASP A 46 14.00 5.58 -13.64
C ASP A 46 13.53 5.96 -12.23
N LEU A 47 13.53 5.00 -11.30
CA LEU A 47 13.20 5.26 -9.90
C LEU A 47 14.19 6.26 -9.26
N TYR A 48 15.49 6.08 -9.46
CA TYR A 48 16.52 7.00 -8.95
C TYR A 48 16.26 8.41 -9.47
N ARG A 49 16.08 8.56 -10.78
CA ARG A 49 15.77 9.85 -11.41
C ARG A 49 14.51 10.48 -10.83
N ALA A 50 13.46 9.68 -10.60
CA ALA A 50 12.22 10.17 -10.02
C ALA A 50 12.42 10.71 -8.59
N PHE A 51 13.17 10.01 -7.75
CA PHE A 51 13.46 10.47 -6.38
C PHE A 51 14.43 11.66 -6.33
N SER A 52 15.38 11.76 -7.26
CA SER A 52 16.31 12.90 -7.36
C SER A 52 15.64 14.22 -7.73
N LEU A 53 14.36 14.23 -8.11
CA LEU A 53 13.59 15.46 -8.29
C LEU A 53 13.23 16.14 -6.96
N ALA A 54 13.31 15.43 -5.84
CA ALA A 54 13.15 16.05 -4.53
C ALA A 54 14.38 16.92 -4.22
N PRO A 55 14.20 18.14 -3.67
CA PRO A 55 15.32 19.01 -3.33
C PRO A 55 16.14 18.51 -2.12
N ASP A 56 15.62 17.52 -1.38
CA ASP A 56 16.22 16.96 -0.18
C ASP A 56 15.75 15.52 0.08
N GLY A 57 16.24 14.93 1.18
CA GLY A 57 15.95 13.56 1.58
C GLY A 57 14.60 13.33 2.28
N ARG A 58 13.64 14.27 2.28
CA ARG A 58 12.40 14.16 3.09
C ARG A 58 11.55 12.93 2.78
N TYR A 59 11.64 12.38 1.56
CA TYR A 59 10.92 11.17 1.16
C TYR A 59 11.44 9.89 1.85
N TRP A 60 12.61 9.97 2.48
CA TRP A 60 13.27 8.89 3.21
C TRP A 60 13.11 8.97 4.73
N THR A 61 12.51 10.05 5.25
CA THR A 61 12.46 10.34 6.69
C THR A 61 11.88 9.19 7.52
N TRP A 62 10.81 8.57 7.03
CA TRP A 62 10.07 7.52 7.76
C TRP A 62 10.30 6.12 7.21
N LEU A 63 11.14 5.99 6.19
CA LEU A 63 11.56 4.69 5.66
C LEU A 63 12.69 4.11 6.52
N PRO A 64 12.84 2.77 6.55
CA PRO A 64 13.96 2.15 7.25
C PRO A 64 15.31 2.54 6.63
N ASP A 65 15.35 2.75 5.31
CA ASP A 65 16.57 3.04 4.58
C ASP A 65 16.91 4.54 4.56
N GLU A 66 18.21 4.85 4.45
CA GLU A 66 18.69 6.19 4.13
C GLU A 66 18.66 6.46 2.62
N PRO A 67 18.64 7.73 2.18
CA PRO A 67 18.85 8.08 0.78
C PRO A 67 20.14 7.44 0.26
N PRO A 68 20.14 6.84 -0.95
CA PRO A 68 21.34 6.28 -1.53
C PRO A 68 22.35 7.39 -1.83
N ALA A 69 23.64 7.13 -1.63
CA ALA A 69 24.72 8.07 -1.93
C ALA A 69 24.82 8.33 -3.44
N ASP A 70 24.60 7.31 -4.26
CA ASP A 70 24.64 7.40 -5.72
C ASP A 70 23.73 6.35 -6.40
N LEU A 71 23.70 6.38 -7.73
CA LEU A 71 22.91 5.47 -8.54
C LEU A 71 23.38 4.01 -8.41
N ASN A 72 24.67 3.74 -8.18
CA ASN A 72 25.18 2.37 -8.07
C ASN A 72 24.71 1.73 -6.76
N GLU A 73 24.74 2.49 -5.65
CA GLU A 73 24.15 2.04 -4.38
C GLU A 73 22.66 1.76 -4.55
N TYR A 74 21.94 2.63 -5.27
CA TYR A 74 20.51 2.44 -5.49
C TYR A 74 20.21 1.22 -6.40
N ARG A 75 21.00 0.98 -7.44
CA ARG A 75 20.90 -0.22 -8.29
C ARG A 75 21.08 -1.50 -7.48
N ALA A 76 22.11 -1.56 -6.64
CA ALA A 76 22.33 -2.70 -5.76
C ALA A 76 21.15 -2.93 -4.80
N ARG A 77 20.56 -1.84 -4.28
CA ARG A 77 19.36 -1.90 -3.44
C ARG A 77 18.14 -2.45 -4.20
N ILE A 78 17.88 -1.97 -5.42
CA ILE A 78 16.77 -2.45 -6.25
C ILE A 78 16.96 -3.91 -6.65
N GLU A 79 18.19 -4.34 -6.96
CA GLU A 79 18.50 -5.74 -7.25
C GLU A 79 18.19 -6.65 -6.07
N LYS A 80 18.62 -6.27 -4.86
CA LYS A 80 18.28 -6.99 -3.63
C LYS A 80 16.77 -7.05 -3.40
N ASN A 81 16.07 -5.93 -3.55
CA ASN A 81 14.62 -5.85 -3.32
C ASN A 81 13.83 -6.68 -4.35
N ALA A 82 14.28 -6.74 -5.61
CA ALA A 82 13.64 -7.55 -6.66
C ALA A 82 13.69 -9.07 -6.37
N GLN A 83 14.74 -9.53 -5.69
CA GLN A 83 14.92 -10.93 -5.30
C GLN A 83 14.09 -11.32 -4.07
N SER A 84 13.66 -10.35 -3.26
CA SER A 84 12.89 -10.59 -2.05
C SER A 84 11.53 -11.24 -2.33
N SER A 85 11.15 -12.20 -1.49
CA SER A 85 9.81 -12.81 -1.46
C SER A 85 8.91 -12.20 -0.38
N ASP A 86 9.49 -11.70 0.72
CA ASP A 86 8.82 -10.92 1.77
C ASP A 86 9.81 -9.90 2.36
N PRO A 87 9.68 -8.60 2.09
CA PRO A 87 8.62 -7.98 1.29
C PRO A 87 8.66 -8.37 -0.19
N LEU A 88 7.50 -8.61 -0.81
CA LEU A 88 7.32 -8.78 -2.24
C LEU A 88 7.13 -7.41 -2.89
N PHE A 89 8.16 -6.90 -3.58
CA PHE A 89 8.15 -5.56 -4.14
C PHE A 89 7.51 -5.46 -5.51
N PHE A 90 6.78 -4.35 -5.70
CA PHE A 90 6.22 -3.92 -6.96
C PHE A 90 6.69 -2.49 -7.27
N THR A 91 6.85 -2.18 -8.55
CA THR A 91 7.06 -0.83 -9.05
C THR A 91 5.75 -0.24 -9.56
N ILE A 92 5.61 1.08 -9.49
CA ILE A 92 4.54 1.84 -10.13
C ILE A 92 5.12 2.53 -11.36
N THR A 93 4.58 2.21 -12.53
CA THR A 93 4.98 2.79 -13.81
C THR A 93 3.91 3.77 -14.29
N ASN A 94 4.30 5.01 -14.58
CA ASN A 94 3.42 5.99 -15.21
C ASN A 94 3.14 5.55 -16.65
N LYS A 95 1.87 5.36 -17.01
CA LYS A 95 1.49 4.85 -18.34
C LYS A 95 1.80 5.81 -19.48
N GLN A 96 1.73 7.12 -19.25
CA GLN A 96 1.98 8.11 -20.30
C GLN A 96 3.46 8.16 -20.68
N THR A 97 4.35 8.05 -19.69
CA THR A 97 5.80 8.18 -19.91
C THR A 97 6.53 6.85 -20.03
N GLY A 98 5.90 5.75 -19.58
CA GLY A 98 6.52 4.43 -19.47
C GLY A 98 7.61 4.35 -18.41
N LYS A 99 7.66 5.31 -17.47
CA LYS A 99 8.73 5.43 -16.46
C LYS A 99 8.28 4.93 -15.10
N ALA A 100 9.16 4.20 -14.41
CA ALA A 100 8.98 3.83 -13.01
C ALA A 100 9.09 5.07 -12.11
N VAL A 101 8.10 5.29 -11.25
CA VAL A 101 7.96 6.52 -10.44
C VAL A 101 7.74 6.27 -8.95
N GLY A 102 7.69 5.01 -8.51
CA GLY A 102 7.61 4.67 -7.10
C GLY A 102 7.59 3.17 -6.89
N VAL A 103 7.66 2.76 -5.62
CA VAL A 103 7.60 1.35 -5.21
C VAL A 103 6.70 1.19 -3.99
N PHE A 104 6.18 0.00 -3.82
CA PHE A 104 5.57 -0.50 -2.59
C PHE A 104 5.71 -2.03 -2.55
N SER A 105 5.30 -2.66 -1.45
CA SER A 105 5.38 -4.11 -1.31
C SER A 105 4.18 -4.69 -0.59
N LEU A 106 3.91 -5.96 -0.85
CA LEU A 106 3.17 -6.81 0.08
C LEU A 106 4.17 -7.49 1.02
N MET A 107 3.89 -7.49 2.32
CA MET A 107 4.82 -8.04 3.31
C MET A 107 4.10 -8.59 4.53
N ARG A 108 4.84 -9.31 5.37
CA ARG A 108 4.29 -9.99 6.56
C ARG A 108 3.06 -10.82 6.22
N THR A 109 3.15 -11.53 5.10
CA THR A 109 2.04 -12.33 4.59
C THR A 109 1.82 -13.54 5.50
N ASP A 110 0.58 -13.70 5.94
CA ASP A 110 0.09 -14.86 6.67
C ASP A 110 -1.00 -15.54 5.84
N GLU A 111 -0.59 -16.51 5.02
CA GLU A 111 -1.47 -17.31 4.17
C GLU A 111 -2.53 -18.05 5.00
N LYS A 112 -2.13 -18.56 6.16
CA LYS A 112 -3.00 -19.36 7.02
C LYS A 112 -4.19 -18.53 7.50
N ASN A 113 -3.99 -17.24 7.76
CA ASN A 113 -5.04 -16.34 8.24
C ASN A 113 -5.57 -15.36 7.17
N GLY A 114 -4.97 -15.35 5.97
CA GLY A 114 -5.37 -14.47 4.87
C GLY A 114 -5.12 -13.01 5.21
N VAL A 115 -3.93 -12.70 5.75
CA VAL A 115 -3.51 -11.36 6.16
C VAL A 115 -2.26 -10.96 5.40
N THR A 116 -2.19 -9.72 4.93
CA THR A 116 -0.95 -9.15 4.38
C THR A 116 -0.89 -7.65 4.65
N GLU A 117 0.30 -7.09 4.67
CA GLU A 117 0.54 -5.67 4.88
C GLU A 117 1.03 -5.02 3.58
N VAL A 118 0.49 -3.85 3.25
CA VAL A 118 1.16 -2.94 2.31
C VAL A 118 2.19 -2.12 3.05
N GLY A 119 3.44 -2.28 2.63
CA GLY A 119 4.59 -1.67 3.25
C GLY A 119 5.57 -1.14 2.20
N HIS A 120 6.69 -0.59 2.69
CA HIS A 120 7.70 0.06 1.85
C HIS A 120 7.12 1.02 0.79
N VAL A 121 6.00 1.69 1.12
CA VAL A 121 5.36 2.65 0.24
C VAL A 121 6.30 3.85 0.09
N HIS A 122 6.94 3.95 -1.07
CA HIS A 122 7.89 5.00 -1.38
C HIS A 122 7.55 5.61 -2.74
N PHE A 123 6.83 6.72 -2.69
CA PHE A 123 6.34 7.42 -3.86
C PHE A 123 7.18 8.67 -4.11
N SER A 124 7.73 8.80 -5.31
CA SER A 124 8.51 9.98 -5.69
C SER A 124 7.63 11.24 -5.80
N PRO A 125 8.22 12.44 -5.99
CA PRO A 125 7.46 13.65 -6.31
C PRO A 125 6.55 13.52 -7.55
N LEU A 126 6.88 12.63 -8.49
CA LEU A 126 6.06 12.38 -9.69
C LEU A 126 4.80 11.56 -9.39
N LEU A 127 4.74 10.91 -8.24
CA LEU A 127 3.66 10.00 -7.86
C LEU A 127 2.85 10.53 -6.67
N SER A 128 3.52 11.08 -5.66
CA SER A 128 2.90 11.54 -4.42
C SER A 128 1.81 12.59 -4.68
N GLY A 129 0.60 12.36 -4.15
CA GLY A 129 -0.52 13.29 -4.28
C GLY A 129 -1.21 13.29 -5.65
N THR A 130 -0.84 12.37 -6.55
CA THR A 130 -1.46 12.25 -7.88
C THR A 130 -2.55 11.17 -7.93
N VAL A 131 -3.38 11.18 -8.98
CA VAL A 131 -4.36 10.11 -9.26
C VAL A 131 -3.70 8.73 -9.34
N MET A 132 -2.49 8.64 -9.91
CA MET A 132 -1.72 7.39 -10.02
C MET A 132 -1.42 6.77 -8.65
N SER A 133 -1.16 7.58 -7.61
CA SER A 133 -0.88 7.04 -6.27
C SER A 133 -2.08 6.32 -5.68
N THR A 134 -3.29 6.82 -5.93
CA THR A 134 -4.53 6.19 -5.48
C THR A 134 -4.83 4.95 -6.31
N GLU A 135 -4.67 5.04 -7.63
CA GLU A 135 -4.89 3.92 -8.53
C GLU A 135 -3.93 2.75 -8.24
N ALA A 136 -2.65 3.02 -7.96
CA ALA A 136 -1.69 1.99 -7.62
C ALA A 136 -2.09 1.21 -6.36
N HIS A 137 -2.55 1.92 -5.30
CA HIS A 137 -3.09 1.26 -4.11
C HIS A 137 -4.35 0.45 -4.42
N TRP A 138 -5.26 1.00 -5.23
CA TRP A 138 -6.48 0.32 -5.63
C TRP A 138 -6.19 -0.99 -6.38
N LEU A 139 -5.27 -0.97 -7.35
CA LEU A 139 -4.84 -2.18 -8.08
C LEU A 139 -4.29 -3.26 -7.14
N LEU A 140 -3.48 -2.87 -6.16
CA LEU A 140 -2.89 -3.81 -5.20
C LEU A 140 -3.94 -4.37 -4.22
N MET A 141 -4.84 -3.52 -3.71
CA MET A 141 -5.97 -3.95 -2.88
C MET A 141 -6.90 -4.90 -3.63
N LYS A 142 -7.21 -4.58 -4.89
CA LYS A 142 -8.03 -5.42 -5.76
C LYS A 142 -7.42 -6.81 -5.94
N TYR A 143 -6.12 -6.89 -6.16
CA TYR A 143 -5.42 -8.18 -6.21
C TYR A 143 -5.54 -8.95 -4.88
N VAL A 144 -5.31 -8.28 -3.75
CA VAL A 144 -5.37 -8.93 -2.42
C VAL A 144 -6.77 -9.44 -2.09
N PHE A 145 -7.81 -8.64 -2.31
CA PHE A 145 -9.18 -9.03 -1.95
C PHE A 145 -9.87 -9.87 -3.03
N ASP A 146 -9.88 -9.43 -4.29
CA ASP A 146 -10.66 -10.09 -5.35
C ASP A 146 -9.97 -11.33 -5.89
N THR A 147 -8.64 -11.32 -5.98
CA THR A 147 -7.88 -12.45 -6.56
C THR A 147 -7.40 -13.42 -5.50
N LEU A 148 -6.76 -12.93 -4.44
CA LEU A 148 -6.24 -13.81 -3.39
C LEU A 148 -7.29 -14.17 -2.33
N GLY A 149 -8.39 -13.42 -2.21
CA GLY A 149 -9.46 -13.69 -1.23
C GLY A 149 -9.04 -13.41 0.22
N TYR A 150 -8.05 -12.54 0.43
CA TYR A 150 -7.55 -12.22 1.77
C TYR A 150 -8.63 -11.52 2.59
N ARG A 151 -8.60 -11.74 3.90
CA ARG A 151 -9.62 -11.22 4.82
C ARG A 151 -9.21 -9.91 5.49
N ARG A 152 -7.92 -9.59 5.45
CA ARG A 152 -7.36 -8.42 6.11
C ARG A 152 -6.16 -7.88 5.35
N TYR A 153 -6.18 -6.58 5.10
CA TYR A 153 -5.11 -5.82 4.46
C TYR A 153 -4.65 -4.73 5.40
N GLU A 154 -3.37 -4.78 5.81
CA GLU A 154 -2.82 -3.92 6.86
C GLU A 154 -2.03 -2.74 6.29
N TRP A 155 -2.09 -1.61 6.98
CA TRP A 155 -1.20 -0.47 6.80
C TRP A 155 -0.58 -0.11 8.14
N LYS A 156 0.70 0.25 8.12
CA LYS A 156 1.40 0.78 9.29
C LYS A 156 2.23 1.97 8.97
N CYS A 157 2.29 2.89 9.93
CA CYS A 157 3.21 4.00 9.85
C CYS A 157 3.79 4.34 11.22
N ASP A 158 4.85 5.13 11.20
CA ASP A 158 5.26 5.87 12.39
C ASP A 158 4.12 6.82 12.80
N SER A 159 3.82 6.90 14.10
CA SER A 159 2.78 7.80 14.63
C SER A 159 3.02 9.29 14.32
N LEU A 160 4.28 9.67 14.08
CA LEU A 160 4.67 11.02 13.68
C LEU A 160 4.62 11.23 12.15
N ASN A 161 4.38 10.19 11.37
CA ASN A 161 4.20 10.27 9.91
C ASN A 161 2.74 10.59 9.56
N ALA A 162 2.32 11.83 9.86
CA ALA A 162 0.98 12.31 9.56
C ALA A 162 0.57 12.16 8.07
N PRO A 163 1.43 12.38 7.07
CA PRO A 163 1.09 12.11 5.67
C PRO A 163 0.67 10.66 5.41
N SER A 164 1.39 9.70 5.97
CA SER A 164 1.07 8.27 5.81
C SER A 164 -0.23 7.88 6.52
N ARG A 165 -0.44 8.36 7.76
CA ARG A 165 -1.73 8.17 8.47
C ARG A 165 -2.90 8.74 7.67
N ASN A 166 -2.76 9.96 7.17
CA ASN A 166 -3.83 10.61 6.39
C ASN A 166 -4.10 9.87 5.08
N ALA A 167 -3.07 9.31 4.44
CA ALA A 167 -3.24 8.46 3.26
C ALA A 167 -4.03 7.18 3.59
N ALA A 168 -3.67 6.47 4.65
CA ALA A 168 -4.39 5.26 5.09
C ALA A 168 -5.88 5.56 5.34
N LEU A 169 -6.18 6.59 6.12
CA LEU A 169 -7.57 7.01 6.41
C LEU A 169 -8.33 7.44 5.15
N ARG A 170 -7.68 8.16 4.22
CA ARG A 170 -8.28 8.56 2.94
C ARG A 170 -8.60 7.34 2.07
N LEU A 171 -7.72 6.35 2.03
CA LEU A 171 -7.88 5.12 1.24
C LEU A 171 -8.94 4.16 1.81
N GLY A 172 -9.40 4.38 3.05
CA GLY A 172 -10.47 3.61 3.67
C GLY A 172 -10.03 2.66 4.77
N PHE A 173 -8.75 2.65 5.13
CA PHE A 173 -8.27 1.89 6.28
C PHE A 173 -8.85 2.46 7.58
N GLN A 174 -9.25 1.56 8.48
CA GLN A 174 -9.71 1.87 9.83
C GLN A 174 -8.54 1.82 10.80
N TYR A 175 -8.45 2.79 11.71
CA TYR A 175 -7.44 2.82 12.77
C TYR A 175 -7.76 1.79 13.87
N GLU A 176 -6.75 1.04 14.31
CA GLU A 176 -6.92 -0.02 15.31
C GLU A 176 -6.10 0.18 16.58
N GLY A 177 -5.05 1.00 16.55
CA GLY A 177 -4.28 1.32 17.73
C GLY A 177 -2.83 1.72 17.45
N CYS A 178 -2.11 2.00 18.54
CA CYS A 178 -0.70 2.39 18.50
C CYS A 178 0.13 1.48 19.41
N PHE A 179 1.14 0.83 18.84
CA PHE A 179 2.14 0.10 19.59
C PHE A 179 3.26 1.06 20.00
N ARG A 180 3.30 1.41 21.28
CA ARG A 180 4.32 2.30 21.87
C ARG A 180 5.69 1.61 21.90
N GLN A 181 6.74 2.36 21.58
CA GLN A 181 8.12 1.89 21.48
C GLN A 181 8.28 0.60 20.65
N ALA A 182 7.46 0.44 19.60
CA ALA A 182 7.42 -0.78 18.83
C ALA A 182 8.74 -1.07 18.13
N ARG A 183 9.47 -0.02 17.71
CA ARG A 183 10.73 -0.13 16.98
C ARG A 183 11.69 0.98 17.36
N VAL A 184 12.98 0.74 17.12
CA VAL A 184 13.99 1.80 16.98
C VAL A 184 14.34 1.89 15.50
N VAL A 185 14.16 3.07 14.89
CA VAL A 185 14.45 3.34 13.48
C VAL A 185 15.35 4.56 13.41
N LYS A 186 16.50 4.46 12.72
CA LYS A 186 17.48 5.54 12.60
C LYS A 186 17.86 6.17 13.95
N GLY A 187 18.02 5.31 14.97
CA GLY A 187 18.35 5.72 16.35
C GLY A 187 17.22 6.41 17.13
N ARG A 188 15.97 6.41 16.63
CA ARG A 188 14.82 7.06 17.27
C ARG A 188 13.74 6.05 17.63
N THR A 189 13.00 6.34 18.70
CA THR A 189 11.78 5.59 19.01
C THR A 189 10.77 5.73 17.87
N ARG A 190 10.13 4.62 17.51
CA ARG A 190 9.01 4.58 16.60
C ARG A 190 7.83 3.91 17.29
N ASP A 191 6.85 4.73 17.62
CA ASP A 191 5.50 4.30 17.95
C ASP A 191 4.79 3.97 16.64
N THR A 192 4.17 2.80 16.54
CA THR A 192 3.60 2.30 15.28
C THR A 192 2.08 2.33 15.33
N GLU A 193 1.47 3.15 14.49
CA GLU A 193 0.03 3.17 14.26
C GLU A 193 -0.35 2.06 13.28
N TRP A 194 -1.41 1.33 13.62
CA TRP A 194 -1.96 0.21 12.85
C TRP A 194 -3.32 0.57 12.27
N PHE A 195 -3.50 0.21 11.01
CA PHE A 195 -4.76 0.35 10.31
C PHE A 195 -5.05 -0.90 9.48
N SER A 196 -6.32 -1.15 9.16
CA SER A 196 -6.70 -2.24 8.27
C SER A 196 -7.91 -1.93 7.41
N ILE A 197 -8.03 -2.65 6.30
CA ILE A 197 -9.30 -2.91 5.60
C ILE A 197 -9.59 -4.40 5.74
N ILE A 198 -10.83 -4.77 6.03
CA ILE A 198 -11.27 -6.17 6.02
C ILE A 198 -12.13 -6.52 4.81
N ASP A 199 -12.28 -7.82 4.54
CA ASP A 199 -13.06 -8.35 3.41
C ASP A 199 -14.48 -7.78 3.30
N SER A 200 -15.18 -7.60 4.43
CA SER A 200 -16.54 -7.04 4.44
C SER A 200 -16.60 -5.53 4.14
N GLU A 201 -15.51 -4.79 4.33
CA GLU A 201 -15.41 -3.36 4.02
C GLU A 201 -15.00 -3.13 2.56
N TRP A 202 -14.27 -4.08 1.98
CA TRP A 202 -13.72 -3.96 0.63
C TRP A 202 -14.76 -3.62 -0.46
N PRO A 203 -15.97 -4.20 -0.51
CA PRO A 203 -16.96 -3.84 -1.54
C PRO A 203 -17.33 -2.35 -1.55
N VAL A 204 -17.36 -1.69 -0.38
CA VAL A 204 -17.62 -0.24 -0.28
C VAL A 204 -16.40 0.54 -0.73
N VAL A 205 -15.21 0.16 -0.26
CA VAL A 205 -13.93 0.80 -0.65
C VAL A 205 -13.71 0.69 -2.16
N ASN A 206 -13.92 -0.50 -2.75
CA ASN A 206 -13.76 -0.74 -4.17
C ASN A 206 -14.67 0.16 -5.02
N ARG A 207 -15.98 0.20 -4.69
CA ARG A 207 -16.92 1.06 -5.42
C ARG A 207 -16.55 2.54 -5.33
N ALA A 208 -16.14 3.01 -4.15
CA ALA A 208 -15.73 4.40 -3.99
C ALA A 208 -14.45 4.73 -4.78
N MET A 209 -13.48 3.81 -4.84
CA MET A 209 -12.27 3.95 -5.66
C MET A 209 -12.61 3.97 -7.16
N GLU A 210 -13.46 3.06 -7.63
CA GLU A 210 -13.92 3.02 -9.02
C GLU A 210 -14.62 4.32 -9.43
N GLN A 211 -15.50 4.85 -8.58
CA GLN A 211 -16.14 6.14 -8.82
C GLN A 211 -15.14 7.30 -8.78
N TRP A 212 -14.20 7.28 -7.83
CA TRP A 212 -13.22 8.35 -7.69
C TRP A 212 -12.25 8.40 -8.87
N LEU A 213 -11.86 7.24 -9.39
CA LEU A 213 -10.96 7.06 -10.55
C LEU A 213 -11.68 7.20 -11.90
N SER A 214 -13.00 7.33 -11.92
CA SER A 214 -13.74 7.60 -13.16
C SER A 214 -13.35 8.97 -13.72
N GLU A 215 -13.26 9.05 -15.04
CA GLU A 215 -13.02 10.33 -15.74
C GLU A 215 -14.10 11.37 -15.41
N ASP A 216 -15.34 10.91 -15.15
CA ASP A 216 -16.46 11.75 -14.75
C ASP A 216 -16.27 12.44 -13.39
N ASN A 217 -15.29 12.01 -12.59
CA ASN A 217 -14.98 12.63 -11.30
C ASN A 217 -13.85 13.67 -11.39
N PHE A 218 -13.36 14.00 -12.59
CA PHE A 218 -12.34 15.03 -12.78
C PHE A 218 -12.80 16.11 -13.76
N THR A 219 -12.57 17.37 -13.41
CA THR A 219 -12.75 18.49 -14.32
C THR A 219 -11.66 18.47 -15.42
N PRO A 220 -11.85 19.18 -16.54
CA PRO A 220 -10.85 19.23 -17.62
C PRO A 220 -9.46 19.73 -17.19
N ASP A 221 -9.37 20.54 -16.11
CA ASP A 221 -8.11 20.99 -15.51
C ASP A 221 -7.53 20.00 -14.47
N GLY A 222 -8.09 18.80 -14.36
CA GLY A 222 -7.59 17.69 -13.55
C GLY A 222 -7.95 17.76 -12.06
N LYS A 223 -8.87 18.63 -11.66
CA LYS A 223 -9.33 18.70 -10.26
C LYS A 223 -10.43 17.68 -10.01
N GLN A 224 -10.35 16.97 -8.89
CA GLN A 224 -11.42 16.06 -8.47
C GLN A 224 -12.71 16.85 -8.19
N ILE A 225 -13.85 16.30 -8.61
CA ILE A 225 -15.20 16.84 -8.36
C ILE A 225 -15.68 16.39 -6.98
N ARG A 226 -15.60 15.09 -6.68
CA ARG A 226 -15.83 14.53 -5.35
C ARG A 226 -14.55 13.93 -4.78
N SER A 227 -14.38 14.09 -3.47
CA SER A 227 -13.27 13.47 -2.75
C SER A 227 -13.51 11.98 -2.57
N LEU A 228 -12.44 11.20 -2.45
CA LEU A 228 -12.54 9.76 -2.16
C LEU A 228 -13.25 9.48 -0.83
N ALA A 229 -13.03 10.33 0.19
CA ALA A 229 -13.72 10.21 1.48
C ALA A 229 -15.23 10.38 1.33
N SER A 230 -15.68 11.46 0.67
CA SER A 230 -17.11 11.69 0.43
C SER A 230 -17.80 10.60 -0.40
N LEU A 231 -17.05 9.88 -1.24
CA LEU A 231 -17.57 8.76 -2.03
C LEU A 231 -17.74 7.49 -1.22
N ARG A 232 -16.93 7.29 -0.18
CA ARG A 232 -17.05 6.16 0.73
C ARG A 232 -18.18 6.33 1.73
N ASP A 233 -18.49 7.56 2.09
CA ASP A 233 -19.52 7.91 3.07
C ASP A 233 -20.92 8.08 2.45
N ALA A 234 -21.05 7.92 1.12
CA ALA A 234 -22.29 8.04 0.35
C ALA A 234 -23.00 6.70 0.16
#